data_AF-A0A0N4XBZ6-F1
#
_entry.id   AF-A0A0N4XBZ6-F1
#
_cell.length_a   1.000
_cell.length_b   1.000
_cell.length_c   1.000
_cell.angle_alpha   90.00
_cell.angle_beta   90.00
_cell.angle_gamma   90.00
#
_symmetry.space_group_name_H-M   'P 1'
#
loop_
_entity.id
_entity.type
_entity.pdbx_description
1 polymer ?
#
loop_
_entity_poly.entity_id
_entity_poly.type
_entity_poly.pdbx_seq_one_letter_code
_entity_poly.pdbx_strand_id
1 'polypeptide(L)'
;MAYSARTRNAIISDAFAAALIDELEYETVFKLLEYAKNEKEYLPWTETISGFYAILDFFGNEPESTSAKAFMMNILKPMYEKTSMKFVGDNYKNDSQFFEVCV
;
A
#
# COMPACT_ATOMS: atom_id res chain seq x y z
N MET A 1 5.18 13.84 -10.66
CA MET A 1 3.83 13.25 -10.55
C MET A 1 2.79 14.32 -10.87
N ALA A 2 1.65 13.96 -11.47
CA ALA A 2 0.62 14.90 -11.92
C ALA A 2 -0.30 15.43 -10.81
N TYR A 3 -0.55 14.63 -9.76
CA TYR A 3 -1.36 15.01 -8.61
C TYR A 3 -0.51 15.25 -7.36
N SER A 4 -1.00 16.06 -6.41
CA SER A 4 -0.38 16.21 -5.09
C SER A 4 -0.53 14.93 -4.25
N ALA A 5 0.30 14.74 -3.22
CA ALA A 5 0.16 13.60 -2.29
C ALA A 5 -1.24 13.58 -1.66
N ARG A 6 -1.75 14.74 -1.21
CA ARG A 6 -3.10 14.85 -0.64
C ARG A 6 -4.20 14.46 -1.64
N THR A 7 -4.06 14.85 -2.90
CA THR A 7 -5.01 14.50 -3.96
C THR A 7 -4.99 13.00 -4.25
N ARG A 8 -3.80 12.38 -4.33
CA ARG A 8 -3.69 10.93 -4.53
C ARG A 8 -4.28 10.15 -3.36
N ASN A 9 -4.03 10.60 -2.12
CA ASN A 9 -4.66 10.05 -0.93
C ASN A 9 -6.19 10.08 -1.03
N ALA A 10 -6.77 11.25 -1.37
CA ALA A 10 -8.21 11.38 -1.52
C ALA A 10 -8.77 10.44 -2.60
N ILE A 11 -8.11 10.35 -3.77
CA ILE A 11 -8.52 9.44 -4.86
C ILE A 11 -8.56 7.98 -4.37
N ILE A 12 -7.55 7.53 -3.62
CA ILE A 12 -7.50 6.16 -3.09
C ILE A 12 -8.63 5.94 -2.07
N SER A 13 -8.78 6.87 -1.13
CA SER A 13 -9.79 6.79 -0.08
C SER A 13 -11.21 6.75 -0.66
N ASP A 14 -11.51 7.65 -1.59
CA ASP A 14 -12.80 7.73 -2.26
C ASP A 14 -13.08 6.48 -3.11
N ALA A 15 -12.06 5.91 -3.76
CA ALA A 15 -12.22 4.68 -4.53
C ALA A 15 -12.61 3.48 -3.65
N PHE A 16 -11.98 3.32 -2.48
CA PHE A 16 -12.39 2.30 -1.52
C PHE A 16 -13.80 2.56 -0.98
N ALA A 17 -14.12 3.79 -0.63
CA ALA A 17 -15.45 4.15 -0.12
C ALA A 17 -16.56 3.91 -1.15
N ALA A 18 -16.32 4.27 -2.42
CA ALA A 18 -17.25 4.02 -3.52
C ALA A 18 -17.44 2.52 -3.77
N ALA A 19 -16.36 1.73 -3.71
CA ALA A 19 -16.46 0.28 -3.87
C ALA A 19 -17.19 -0.42 -2.72
N LEU A 20 -17.08 0.12 -1.50
CA LEU A 20 -17.81 -0.40 -0.35
C LEU A 20 -19.34 -0.25 -0.48
N ILE A 21 -19.81 0.75 -1.23
CA ILE A 21 -21.24 1.01 -1.46
C ILE A 21 -21.72 0.57 -2.85
N ASP A 22 -20.95 -0.29 -3.53
CA ASP A 22 -21.24 -0.82 -4.88
C ASP A 22 -21.36 0.25 -5.99
N GLU A 23 -20.84 1.46 -5.77
CA GLU A 23 -20.77 2.54 -6.79
C GLU A 23 -19.51 2.44 -7.66
N LEU A 24 -18.56 1.57 -7.28
CA LEU A 24 -17.35 1.29 -8.04
C LEU A 24 -16.96 -0.19 -7.93
N GLU A 25 -16.69 -0.84 -9.06
CA GLU A 25 -16.20 -2.21 -9.06
C GLU A 25 -14.83 -2.33 -8.38
N TYR A 26 -14.65 -3.30 -7.49
CA TYR A 26 -13.36 -3.56 -6.82
C TYR A 26 -12.22 -3.86 -7.80
N GLU A 27 -12.52 -4.39 -9.00
CA GLU A 27 -11.52 -4.53 -10.06
C GLU A 27 -10.88 -3.19 -10.43
N THR A 28 -11.65 -2.10 -10.42
CA THR A 28 -11.16 -0.75 -10.68
C THR A 28 -10.28 -0.26 -9.53
N VAL A 29 -10.66 -0.56 -8.28
CA VAL A 29 -9.83 -0.26 -7.10
C VAL A 29 -8.49 -0.99 -7.21
N PHE A 30 -8.48 -2.29 -7.49
CA PHE A 30 -7.23 -3.04 -7.62
C PHE A 30 -6.35 -2.53 -8.76
N LYS A 31 -6.92 -2.15 -9.90
CA LYS A 31 -6.18 -1.48 -10.99
C LYS A 31 -5.59 -0.14 -10.55
N LEU A 32 -6.31 0.64 -9.73
CA LEU A 32 -5.78 1.89 -9.16
C LEU A 32 -4.57 1.62 -8.26
N LEU A 33 -4.65 0.62 -7.38
CA LEU A 33 -3.59 0.31 -6.41
C LEU A 33 -2.26 -0.10 -7.07
N GLU A 34 -2.27 -0.58 -8.31
CA GLU A 34 -1.04 -0.88 -9.07
C GLU A 34 -0.08 0.33 -9.18
N TYR A 35 -0.62 1.56 -9.14
CA TYR A 35 0.25 2.76 -9.15
C TYR A 35 1.13 2.85 -7.89
N ALA A 36 0.70 2.28 -6.75
CA ALA A 36 1.40 2.38 -5.48
C ALA A 36 2.79 1.73 -5.50
N LYS A 37 3.05 0.81 -6.45
CA LYS A 37 4.40 0.28 -6.76
C LYS A 37 5.46 1.37 -6.96
N ASN A 38 5.04 2.56 -7.40
CA ASN A 38 5.90 3.71 -7.65
C ASN A 38 5.63 4.89 -6.69
N GLU A 39 4.74 4.75 -5.71
CA GLU A 39 4.48 5.78 -4.72
C GLU A 39 5.68 5.89 -3.76
N LYS A 40 5.99 7.12 -3.35
CA LYS A 40 7.13 7.46 -2.47
C LYS A 40 6.69 8.28 -1.27
N GLU A 41 5.56 8.95 -1.38
CA GLU A 41 5.02 9.78 -0.31
C GLU A 41 4.30 8.91 0.70
N TYR A 42 4.54 9.18 1.99
CA TYR A 42 3.98 8.41 3.09
C TYR A 42 2.45 8.38 3.06
N LEU A 43 1.81 9.54 2.87
CA LEU A 43 0.37 9.70 3.03
C LEU A 43 -0.46 8.78 2.10
N PRO A 44 -0.28 8.77 0.76
CA PRO A 44 -1.02 7.86 -0.12
C PRO A 44 -0.65 6.39 0.09
N TRP A 45 0.59 6.12 0.53
CA TRP A 45 1.03 4.76 0.85
C TRP A 45 0.27 4.20 2.05
N THR A 46 0.15 4.98 3.12
CA THR A 46 -0.62 4.59 4.30
C THR A 46 -2.07 4.33 3.95
N GLU A 47 -2.71 5.18 3.15
CA GLU A 47 -4.10 4.97 2.71
C GLU A 47 -4.26 3.68 1.90
N THR A 48 -3.33 3.41 0.96
CA THR A 48 -3.32 2.16 0.18
C THR A 48 -3.26 0.94 1.07
N ILE A 49 -2.35 0.94 2.05
CA ILE A 49 -2.17 -0.16 2.98
C ILE A 49 -3.40 -0.34 3.87
N SER A 50 -3.91 0.75 4.46
CA SER A 50 -5.07 0.72 5.35
C SER A 50 -6.34 0.24 4.64
N GLY A 51 -6.62 0.74 3.43
CA GLY A 51 -7.77 0.29 2.64
C GLY A 51 -7.65 -1.19 2.25
N PHE A 52 -6.46 -1.65 1.88
CA PHE A 52 -6.26 -3.05 1.54
C PHE A 52 -6.34 -3.98 2.77
N TYR A 53 -5.93 -3.52 3.96
CA TYR A 53 -6.12 -4.27 5.19
C TYR A 53 -7.60 -4.54 5.48
N ALA A 54 -8.49 -3.58 5.22
CA ALA A 54 -9.93 -3.81 5.37
C ALA A 54 -10.44 -4.95 4.47
N ILE A 55 -9.90 -5.10 3.26
CA ILE A 55 -10.21 -6.21 2.35
C ILE A 55 -9.69 -7.54 2.92
N LEU A 56 -8.47 -7.56 3.47
CA LEU A 56 -7.91 -8.76 4.09
C LEU A 56 -8.69 -9.19 5.33
N ASP A 57 -9.11 -8.24 6.15
CA ASP A 57 -9.93 -8.49 7.34
C ASP A 57 -11.31 -9.04 6.94
N PHE A 58 -11.89 -8.52 5.85
CA PHE A 58 -13.15 -9.04 5.29
C PHE A 58 -13.02 -10.50 4.84
N PHE A 59 -11.96 -10.86 4.11
CA PHE A 59 -11.73 -12.24 3.70
C PHE A 59 -11.38 -13.16 4.87
N GLY A 60 -10.77 -12.65 5.95
CA GLY A 60 -10.42 -13.44 7.13
C GLY A 60 -9.60 -14.70 6.78
N ASN A 61 -10.17 -15.87 7.04
CA ASN A 61 -9.56 -17.17 6.78
C ASN A 61 -10.00 -17.81 5.45
N GLU A 62 -10.79 -17.11 4.64
CA GLU A 62 -11.24 -17.63 3.35
C GLU A 62 -10.05 -17.83 2.39
N PRO A 63 -10.14 -18.78 1.45
CA PRO A 63 -9.07 -19.07 0.48
C PRO A 63 -8.59 -17.83 -0.29
N GLU A 64 -9.52 -16.93 -0.62
CA GLU A 64 -9.31 -15.68 -1.33
C GLU A 64 -8.31 -14.75 -0.61
N SER A 65 -8.20 -14.85 0.72
CA SER A 65 -7.21 -14.10 1.51
C SER A 65 -5.78 -14.38 1.05
N THR A 66 -5.50 -15.58 0.53
CA THR A 66 -4.17 -15.95 0.00
C THR A 66 -3.84 -15.16 -1.26
N SER A 67 -4.80 -15.08 -2.20
CA SER A 67 -4.65 -14.33 -3.44
C SER A 67 -4.54 -12.83 -3.17
N ALA A 68 -5.34 -12.30 -2.24
CA ALA A 68 -5.27 -10.90 -1.82
C ALA A 68 -3.91 -10.55 -1.19
N LYS A 69 -3.39 -11.40 -0.29
CA LYS A 69 -2.04 -11.24 0.29
C LYS A 69 -0.97 -11.24 -0.81
N ALA A 70 -1.04 -12.17 -1.75
CA ALA A 70 -0.09 -12.24 -2.86
C ALA A 70 -0.11 -10.97 -3.73
N PHE A 71 -1.30 -10.44 -4.00
CA PHE A 71 -1.47 -9.17 -4.70
C PHE A 71 -0.81 -8.01 -3.96
N MET A 72 -1.06 -7.86 -2.66
CA MET A 72 -0.44 -6.78 -1.89
C MET A 72 1.08 -6.91 -1.80
N MET A 73 1.60 -8.14 -1.69
CA MET A 73 3.05 -8.34 -1.71
C MET A 73 3.68 -7.98 -3.07
N ASN A 74 2.97 -8.15 -4.18
CA ASN A 74 3.42 -7.67 -5.49
C ASN A 74 3.51 -6.13 -5.53
N ILE A 75 2.59 -5.42 -4.87
CA ILE A 75 2.63 -3.96 -4.75
C ILE A 75 3.79 -3.50 -3.86
N LEU A 76 4.05 -4.19 -2.74
CA LEU A 76 5.10 -3.84 -1.78
C LEU A 76 6.51 -4.22 -2.25
N LYS A 77 6.63 -5.21 -3.14
CA LYS A 77 7.92 -5.77 -3.58
C LYS A 77 8.97 -4.72 -3.99
N PRO A 78 8.65 -3.69 -4.81
CA PRO A 78 9.63 -2.69 -5.21
C PRO A 78 10.17 -1.84 -4.05
N MET A 79 9.40 -1.68 -2.98
CA MET A 79 9.84 -0.99 -1.76
C MET A 79 10.84 -1.87 -1.00
N TYR A 80 10.48 -3.12 -0.75
CA TYR A 80 11.36 -4.07 -0.06
C TYR A 80 12.68 -4.32 -0.81
N GLU A 81 12.66 -4.33 -2.13
CA GLU A 81 13.88 -4.52 -2.94
C GLU A 81 14.82 -3.32 -2.89
N LYS A 82 14.29 -2.10 -2.68
CA LYS A 82 15.10 -0.88 -2.50
C LYS A 82 15.65 -0.78 -1.08
N THR A 83 14.87 -1.25 -0.09
CA THR A 83 15.28 -1.26 1.30
C THR A 83 16.28 -2.37 1.55
N SER A 84 17.51 -2.02 1.92
CA SER A 84 18.50 -3.01 2.37
C SER A 84 18.08 -3.58 3.73
N MET A 85 17.46 -4.77 3.74
CA MET A 85 17.06 -5.46 4.98
C MET A 85 18.25 -5.65 5.94
N LYS A 86 19.44 -5.85 5.39
CA LYS A 86 20.69 -5.92 6.16
C LYS A 86 21.00 -4.58 6.84
N PHE A 87 20.90 -3.46 6.12
CA PHE A 87 21.07 -2.14 6.70
C PHE A 87 20.04 -1.86 7.81
N VAL A 88 18.78 -2.26 7.62
CA VAL A 88 17.76 -2.13 8.68
C VAL A 88 18.15 -2.95 9.91
N GLY A 89 18.48 -4.23 9.73
CA GLY A 89 18.89 -5.11 10.82
C GLY A 89 20.14 -4.63 11.56
N ASP A 90 21.08 -4.04 10.84
CA ASP A 90 22.33 -3.50 11.39
C ASP A 90 22.09 -2.17 12.14
N ASN A 91 21.09 -1.36 11.75
CA ASN A 91 20.93 0.03 12.21
C ASN A 91 19.59 0.35 12.89
N TYR A 92 18.67 -0.60 13.10
CA TYR A 92 17.33 -0.33 13.67
C TYR A 92 17.34 0.28 15.09
N LYS A 93 18.46 0.16 15.83
CA LYS A 93 18.64 0.78 17.15
C LYS A 93 19.22 2.19 17.10
N ASN A 94 19.62 2.66 15.91
CA ASN A 94 20.18 3.99 15.72
C ASN A 94 19.09 4.91 15.18
N ASP A 95 18.42 5.60 16.09
CA ASP A 95 17.31 6.52 15.78
C ASP A 95 17.68 7.62 14.76
N SER A 96 18.98 7.94 14.63
CA SER A 96 19.46 8.93 13.66
C SER A 96 19.42 8.42 12.21
N GLN A 97 19.50 7.11 12.01
CA GLN A 97 19.56 6.46 10.69
C GLN A 97 18.22 5.84 10.27
N PHE A 98 17.21 5.89 11.13
CA PHE A 98 15.90 5.29 10.89
C PHE A 98 15.22 5.81 9.61
N PHE A 99 15.38 7.10 9.30
CA PHE A 99 14.81 7.72 8.11
C PHE A 99 15.63 7.49 6.82
N GLU A 100 16.88 7.03 6.93
CA GLU A 100 17.74 6.72 5.76
C GLU A 100 17.39 5.37 5.12
N VAL A 101 16.57 4.57 5.80
CA VAL A 101 16.21 3.20 5.41
C VAL A 101 15.18 3.15 4.27
N CYS A 102 14.36 4.19 4.09
CA CYS A 102 13.11 4.13 3.33
C CYS A 102 13.01 5.08 2.12
N VAL A 103 14.12 5.64 1.61
CA VAL A 103 14.12 6.60 0.49
C VAL A 103 14.60 5.99 -0.82
#